data_AF-Q7VHX8-F1
#
_entry.id   AF-Q7VHX8-F1
#
_cell.length_a   1.000
_cell.length_b   1.000
_cell.length_c   1.000
_cell.angle_alpha   90.00
_cell.angle_beta   90.00
_cell.angle_gamma   90.00
#
_symmetry.space_group_name_H-M   'P 1'
#
loop_
_entity.id
_entity.type
_entity.pdbx_description
1 polymer ?
#
loop_
_entity_poly.entity_id
_entity_poly.type
_entity_poly.pdbx_seq_one_letter_code
_entity_poly.pdbx_strand_id
1 'polypeptide(L)'
;MNKLFDGVLAVLVVLVMSGLLVWVIISIADGIAEDEDSYSFTSTHQGHYKDGKREGKWSINNNYRLDNGNDGRDEIEGSYVQGLRDGKWKVKTPYKRCIYEYNKGVIRKEICINNYYTFTHKIFNEWGDMIVKKEGSREKCKVLYSYFEKLYSDFENVESIYGLDECS
;
A
#
# COMPACT_ATOMS: atom_id res chain seq x y z
N MET A 1 -4.24 3.25 -76.81
CA MET A 1 -3.40 2.80 -75.68
C MET A 1 -3.80 3.40 -74.33
N ASN A 2 -4.67 4.41 -74.24
CA ASN A 2 -4.92 5.10 -72.96
C ASN A 2 -5.88 4.36 -72.01
N LYS A 3 -6.92 3.68 -72.54
CA LYS A 3 -7.94 3.01 -71.69
C LYS A 3 -7.41 1.85 -70.83
N LEU A 4 -6.35 1.16 -71.27
CA LEU A 4 -5.73 0.08 -70.51
C LEU A 4 -4.89 0.65 -69.35
N PHE A 5 -4.22 1.77 -69.59
CA PHE A 5 -3.43 2.49 -68.60
C PHE A 5 -4.31 3.13 -67.52
N ASP A 6 -5.44 3.70 -67.91
CA ASP A 6 -6.43 4.28 -66.98
C ASP A 6 -7.03 3.22 -66.03
N GLY A 7 -7.28 2.01 -66.54
CA GLY A 7 -7.78 0.89 -65.73
C GLY A 7 -6.76 0.39 -64.71
N VAL A 8 -5.49 0.24 -65.12
CA VAL A 8 -4.40 -0.17 -64.22
C VAL A 8 -4.15 0.88 -63.15
N LEU A 9 -4.18 2.17 -63.51
CA LEU A 9 -4.00 3.27 -62.58
C LEU A 9 -5.15 3.32 -61.54
N ALA A 10 -6.40 3.12 -61.96
CA ALA A 10 -7.54 3.06 -61.05
C ALA A 10 -7.42 1.91 -60.04
N VAL A 11 -6.98 0.73 -60.47
CA VAL A 11 -6.76 -0.43 -59.58
C VAL A 11 -5.65 -0.15 -58.57
N LEU A 12 -4.54 0.46 -59.00
CA LEU A 12 -3.43 0.82 -58.10
C LEU A 12 -3.86 1.84 -57.04
N VAL A 13 -4.65 2.85 -57.42
CA VAL A 13 -5.19 3.85 -56.48
C VAL A 13 -6.07 3.19 -55.43
N VAL A 14 -6.97 2.27 -55.84
CA VAL A 14 -7.84 1.55 -54.89
C VAL A 14 -7.02 0.70 -53.91
N LEU A 15 -5.96 0.03 -54.38
CA LEU A 15 -5.10 -0.80 -53.53
C LEU A 15 -4.28 0.04 -52.53
N VAL A 16 -3.77 1.21 -52.94
CA VAL A 16 -3.05 2.11 -52.04
C VAL A 16 -3.99 2.69 -50.99
N MET A 17 -5.19 3.11 -51.40
CA MET A 17 -6.18 3.66 -50.48
C MET A 17 -6.71 2.61 -49.50
N SER A 18 -6.89 1.35 -49.91
CA SER A 18 -7.28 0.27 -49.00
C SER A 18 -6.17 -0.10 -48.03
N GLY A 19 -4.91 -0.10 -48.46
CA GLY A 19 -3.75 -0.29 -47.59
C GLY A 19 -3.64 0.81 -46.52
N LEU A 20 -3.85 2.07 -46.90
CA LEU A 20 -3.89 3.19 -45.96
C LEU A 20 -5.06 3.08 -44.97
N LEU A 21 -6.24 2.66 -45.43
CA LEU A 21 -7.39 2.45 -44.56
C LEU A 21 -7.11 1.36 -43.51
N VAL A 22 -6.52 0.23 -43.91
CA VAL A 22 -6.15 -0.86 -42.99
C VAL A 22 -5.11 -0.37 -41.98
N TRP A 23 -4.09 0.38 -42.43
CA TRP A 23 -3.07 0.94 -41.53
C TRP A 23 -3.66 1.91 -40.50
N VAL A 24 -4.61 2.76 -40.91
CA VAL A 24 -5.35 3.66 -40.00
C VAL A 24 -6.18 2.87 -39.00
N ILE A 25 -6.88 1.81 -39.44
CA ILE A 25 -7.67 0.96 -38.54
C ILE A 25 -6.77 0.27 -37.51
N ILE A 26 -5.62 -0.26 -37.92
CA ILE A 26 -4.64 -0.88 -37.00
C ILE A 26 -4.10 0.17 -36.02
N SER A 27 -3.73 1.35 -36.49
CA SER A 27 -3.21 2.42 -35.62
C SER A 27 -4.25 2.91 -34.61
N ILE A 28 -5.53 2.95 -35.01
CA ILE A 28 -6.64 3.27 -34.10
C ILE A 28 -6.88 2.12 -33.12
N ALA A 29 -6.83 0.86 -33.56
CA ALA A 29 -7.01 -0.29 -32.69
C ALA A 29 -5.89 -0.39 -31.63
N ASP A 30 -4.63 -0.16 -32.03
CA ASP A 30 -3.48 -0.11 -31.13
C ASP A 30 -3.60 1.08 -30.15
N GLY A 31 -4.09 2.24 -30.60
CA GLY A 31 -4.32 3.41 -29.74
C GLY A 31 -5.54 3.30 -28.81
N ILE A 32 -6.51 2.42 -29.11
CA ILE A 32 -7.66 2.14 -28.23
C ILE A 32 -7.33 1.04 -27.20
N ALA A 33 -6.26 0.26 -27.42
CA ALA A 33 -5.80 -0.76 -26.49
C ALA A 33 -4.99 -0.19 -25.30
N GLU A 34 -5.05 1.11 -25.04
CA GLU A 34 -4.44 1.73 -23.85
C GLU A 34 -5.31 1.48 -22.60
N ASP A 35 -4.86 0.50 -21.81
CA ASP A 35 -4.99 0.34 -20.36
C ASP A 35 -6.39 0.54 -19.72
N GLU A 36 -7.19 -0.53 -19.71
CA GLU A 36 -8.31 -0.70 -18.75
C GLU A 36 -7.84 -1.07 -17.32
N ASP A 37 -6.61 -0.74 -16.96
CA ASP A 37 -6.08 -0.95 -15.61
C ASP A 37 -6.01 0.40 -14.87
N SER A 38 -7.13 1.12 -14.83
CA SER A 38 -7.29 2.29 -13.95
C SER A 38 -7.37 1.81 -12.50
N TYR A 39 -6.21 1.54 -11.93
CA TYR A 39 -6.03 1.16 -10.53
C TYR A 39 -6.54 2.29 -9.62
N SER A 40 -7.77 2.17 -9.14
CA SER A 40 -8.33 3.15 -8.21
C SER A 40 -7.69 3.01 -6.81
N PHE A 41 -6.62 3.75 -6.59
CA PHE A 41 -6.11 3.99 -5.24
C PHE A 41 -6.98 5.05 -4.57
N THR A 42 -7.63 4.69 -3.46
CA THR A 42 -8.41 5.65 -2.66
C THR A 42 -7.88 5.69 -1.24
N SER A 43 -7.73 6.89 -0.69
CA SER A 43 -7.31 7.08 0.70
C SER A 43 -8.25 8.07 1.39
N THR A 44 -8.75 7.67 2.56
CA THR A 44 -9.66 8.48 3.37
C THR A 44 -9.01 8.73 4.72
N HIS A 45 -9.01 9.98 5.16
CA HIS A 45 -8.37 10.41 6.39
C HIS A 45 -9.39 11.13 7.26
N GLN A 46 -9.59 10.65 8.48
CA GLN A 46 -10.54 11.20 9.44
C GLN A 46 -9.78 11.60 10.71
N GLY A 47 -10.00 12.83 11.17
CA GLY A 47 -9.36 13.40 12.35
C GLY A 47 -9.53 14.91 12.38
N HIS A 48 -8.84 15.57 13.31
CA HIS A 48 -8.95 17.01 13.49
C HIS A 48 -7.64 17.73 13.17
N TYR A 49 -7.79 18.94 12.63
CA TYR A 49 -6.69 19.88 12.46
C TYR A 49 -6.71 20.91 13.58
N LYS A 50 -5.52 21.29 14.04
CA LYS A 50 -5.28 22.44 14.92
C LYS A 50 -4.16 23.26 14.29
N ASP A 51 -4.41 24.55 14.07
CA ASP A 51 -3.45 25.48 13.46
C ASP A 51 -2.88 24.97 12.11
N GLY A 52 -3.75 24.35 11.29
CA GLY A 52 -3.38 23.77 10.00
C GLY A 52 -2.60 22.45 10.07
N LYS A 53 -2.38 21.89 11.27
CA LYS A 53 -1.65 20.64 11.48
C LYS A 53 -2.56 19.54 12.02
N ARG A 54 -2.28 18.28 11.67
CA ARG A 54 -2.99 17.13 12.23
C ARG A 54 -2.77 17.05 13.72
N GLU A 55 -3.85 16.87 14.49
CA GLU A 55 -3.80 16.83 15.95
C GLU A 55 -4.77 15.75 16.49
N GLY A 56 -4.40 15.11 17.59
CA GLY A 56 -5.25 14.14 18.28
C GLY A 56 -5.38 12.82 17.53
N LYS A 57 -6.47 12.07 17.77
CA LYS A 57 -6.72 10.76 17.15
C LYS A 57 -7.05 10.89 15.65
N TRP A 58 -6.50 9.98 14.85
CA TRP A 58 -6.72 9.88 13.41
C TRP A 58 -6.99 8.43 13.00
N SER A 59 -7.89 8.27 12.03
CA SER A 59 -8.15 7.03 11.30
C SER A 59 -7.87 7.27 9.82
N ILE A 60 -7.09 6.37 9.22
CA ILE A 60 -6.74 6.42 7.79
C ILE A 60 -7.08 5.07 7.19
N ASN A 61 -7.90 5.08 6.13
CA ASN A 61 -8.24 3.87 5.39
C ASN A 61 -7.80 4.02 3.93
N ASN A 62 -7.00 3.07 3.45
CA ASN A 62 -6.57 2.99 2.06
C ASN A 62 -7.25 1.79 1.40
N ASN A 63 -7.71 1.94 0.16
CA ASN A 63 -8.09 0.82 -0.70
C ASN A 63 -7.26 0.87 -1.98
N TYR A 64 -6.77 -0.29 -2.42
CA TYR A 64 -5.87 -0.44 -3.56
C TYR A 64 -5.97 -1.85 -4.12
N ARG A 65 -5.47 -2.09 -5.34
CA ARG A 65 -5.42 -3.43 -5.91
C ARG A 65 -4.08 -4.11 -5.58
N LEU A 66 -4.14 -5.38 -5.27
CA LEU A 66 -2.97 -6.23 -5.02
C LEU A 66 -2.47 -6.83 -6.35
N ASP A 67 -1.18 -7.17 -6.39
CA ASP A 67 -0.54 -7.78 -7.58
C ASP A 67 -1.16 -9.12 -7.99
N ASN A 68 -1.91 -9.76 -7.08
CA ASN A 68 -2.65 -10.99 -7.36
C ASN A 68 -4.08 -10.74 -7.89
N GLY A 69 -4.41 -9.50 -8.24
CA GLY A 69 -5.71 -9.09 -8.77
C GLY A 69 -6.84 -9.01 -7.73
N ASN A 70 -6.55 -9.14 -6.43
CA ASN A 70 -7.54 -8.93 -5.37
C ASN A 70 -7.50 -7.51 -4.84
N ASP A 71 -8.55 -7.10 -4.12
CA ASP A 71 -8.57 -5.79 -3.47
C ASP A 71 -7.88 -5.86 -2.10
N GLY A 72 -7.03 -4.87 -1.84
CA GLY A 72 -6.32 -4.63 -0.59
C GLY A 72 -6.93 -3.46 0.16
N ARG A 73 -6.95 -3.57 1.49
CA ARG A 73 -7.34 -2.49 2.39
C ARG A 73 -6.34 -2.37 3.54
N ASP A 74 -5.91 -1.14 3.80
CA ASP A 74 -5.20 -0.79 5.03
C ASP A 74 -6.11 -0.01 5.96
N GLU A 75 -6.06 -0.35 7.25
CA GLU A 75 -6.67 0.40 8.35
C GLU A 75 -5.57 0.87 9.29
N ILE A 76 -5.44 2.18 9.48
CA ILE A 76 -4.37 2.80 10.26
C ILE A 76 -4.99 3.74 11.29
N GLU A 77 -4.67 3.53 12.56
CA GLU A 77 -5.20 4.29 13.69
C GLU A 77 -4.06 4.76 14.60
N GLY A 78 -4.11 5.99 15.07
CA GLY A 78 -3.12 6.53 16.00
C GLY A 78 -3.35 8.00 16.28
N SER A 79 -2.36 8.66 16.87
CA SER A 79 -2.47 10.08 17.21
C SER A 79 -1.36 10.93 16.60
N TYR A 80 -1.72 12.15 16.21
CA TYR A 80 -0.76 13.19 15.85
C TYR A 80 -0.61 14.22 16.97
N VAL A 81 0.60 14.73 17.11
CA VAL A 81 0.93 15.89 17.95
C VAL A 81 1.70 16.88 17.08
N GLN A 82 1.16 18.08 16.90
CA GLN A 82 1.74 19.14 16.06
C GLN A 82 2.04 18.68 14.63
N GLY A 83 1.18 17.86 14.05
CA GLY A 83 1.32 17.34 12.69
C GLY A 83 2.25 16.13 12.54
N LEU A 84 2.89 15.67 13.61
CA LEU A 84 3.78 14.51 13.62
C LEU A 84 3.09 13.31 14.25
N ARG A 85 3.31 12.11 13.70
CA ARG A 85 2.87 10.87 14.34
C ARG A 85 3.52 10.74 15.70
N ASP A 86 2.73 10.49 16.73
CA ASP A 86 3.24 10.36 18.09
C ASP A 86 2.51 9.25 18.83
N GLY A 87 3.19 8.62 19.79
CA GLY A 87 2.68 7.49 20.54
C GLY A 87 2.45 6.27 19.66
N LYS A 88 1.43 5.48 19.99
CA LYS A 88 1.17 4.20 19.35
C LYS A 88 0.33 4.35 18.10
N TRP A 89 0.64 3.53 17.12
CA TRP A 89 -0.04 3.46 15.84
C TRP A 89 -0.36 2.02 15.50
N LYS A 90 -1.64 1.70 15.36
CA LYS A 90 -2.14 0.40 14.95
C LYS A 90 -2.31 0.40 13.45
N VAL A 91 -1.80 -0.64 12.79
CA VAL A 91 -1.90 -0.81 11.35
C VAL A 91 -2.33 -2.22 11.03
N LYS A 92 -3.35 -2.35 10.21
CA LYS A 92 -3.81 -3.61 9.62
C LYS A 92 -3.69 -3.50 8.12
N THR A 93 -3.03 -4.45 7.50
CA THR A 93 -3.02 -4.63 6.05
C THR A 93 -3.59 -6.01 5.73
N PRO A 94 -3.80 -6.36 4.45
CA PRO A 94 -4.20 -7.71 4.07
C PRO A 94 -3.18 -8.79 4.49
N TYR A 95 -1.92 -8.40 4.73
CA TYR A 95 -0.81 -9.33 4.95
C TYR A 95 -0.32 -9.40 6.39
N LYS A 96 -0.56 -8.35 7.18
CA LYS A 96 -0.02 -8.23 8.54
C LYS A 96 -0.83 -7.28 9.41
N ARG A 97 -0.71 -7.50 10.72
CA ARG A 97 -1.13 -6.56 11.76
C ARG A 97 0.12 -6.05 12.48
N CYS A 98 0.21 -4.75 12.69
CA CYS A 98 1.36 -4.12 13.30
C CYS A 98 0.93 -3.09 14.35
N ILE A 99 1.77 -2.93 15.36
CA ILE A 99 1.76 -1.82 16.29
C ILE A 99 3.11 -1.13 16.15
N TYR A 100 3.08 0.16 15.86
CA TYR A 100 4.24 1.03 15.79
C TYR A 100 4.22 1.98 16.98
N GLU A 101 5.38 2.34 17.47
CA GLU A 101 5.54 3.40 18.47
C GLU A 101 6.39 4.51 17.86
N TYR A 102 5.84 5.72 17.81
CA TYR A 102 6.49 6.91 17.30
C TYR A 102 6.76 7.89 18.44
N ASN A 103 7.84 8.64 18.31
CA ASN A 103 8.13 9.81 19.13
C ASN A 103 8.47 10.96 18.19
N LYS A 104 7.61 11.98 18.18
CA LYS A 104 7.75 13.19 17.34
C LYS A 104 8.04 12.86 15.87
N GLY A 105 7.27 11.93 15.31
CA GLY A 105 7.38 11.51 13.91
C GLY A 105 8.46 10.47 13.62
N VAL A 106 9.34 10.16 14.57
CA VAL A 106 10.38 9.13 14.41
C VAL A 106 9.88 7.81 14.99
N ILE A 107 9.91 6.76 14.18
CA ILE A 107 9.61 5.39 14.64
C ILE A 107 10.65 4.94 15.67
N ARG A 108 10.18 4.35 16.76
CA ARG A 108 11.00 3.81 17.87
C ARG A 108 10.85 2.31 18.01
N LYS A 109 9.66 1.80 17.70
CA LYS A 109 9.34 0.38 17.83
C LYS A 109 8.38 -0.06 16.74
N GLU A 110 8.57 -1.29 16.27
CA GLU A 110 7.64 -1.99 15.39
C GLU A 110 7.43 -3.38 15.94
N ILE A 111 6.18 -3.78 16.10
CA ILE A 111 5.79 -5.16 16.38
C ILE A 111 4.75 -5.57 15.36
N CYS A 112 5.03 -6.61 14.59
CA CYS A 112 4.16 -7.10 13.54
C CYS A 112 3.94 -8.60 13.64
N ILE A 113 2.76 -9.02 13.21
CA ILE A 113 2.41 -10.42 12.94
C ILE A 113 1.87 -10.50 11.52
N ASN A 114 2.48 -11.33 10.69
CA ASN A 114 1.99 -11.58 9.34
C ASN A 114 0.93 -12.71 9.33
N ASN A 115 0.33 -12.97 8.16
CA ASN A 115 -0.66 -14.03 7.98
C ASN A 115 -0.12 -15.45 8.22
N TYR A 116 1.19 -15.64 8.16
CA TYR A 116 1.86 -16.89 8.50
C TYR A 116 2.23 -16.99 9.99
N TYR A 117 1.68 -16.09 10.82
CA TYR A 117 1.95 -15.99 12.25
C TYR A 117 3.44 -15.84 12.58
N THR A 118 4.21 -15.28 11.66
CA THR A 118 5.59 -14.85 11.93
C THR A 118 5.52 -13.53 12.67
N PHE A 119 6.16 -13.52 13.84
CA PHE A 119 6.33 -12.35 14.67
C PHE A 119 7.60 -11.62 14.27
N THR A 120 7.53 -10.31 14.12
CA THR A 120 8.68 -9.42 13.91
C THR A 120 8.64 -8.31 14.95
N HIS A 121 9.76 -8.08 15.64
CA HIS A 121 9.94 -6.99 16.58
C HIS A 121 11.22 -6.23 16.24
N LYS A 122 11.10 -4.93 15.97
CA LYS A 122 12.21 -4.04 15.67
C LYS A 122 12.26 -2.89 16.65
N ILE A 123 13.47 -2.48 17.00
CA ILE A 123 13.75 -1.30 17.81
C ILE A 123 14.64 -0.38 16.99
N PHE A 124 14.34 0.91 17.06
CA PHE A 124 15.00 1.96 16.30
C PHE A 124 15.66 2.98 17.23
N ASN A 125 16.77 3.57 16.78
CA ASN A 125 17.44 4.65 17.49
C ASN A 125 16.68 5.98 17.35
N GLU A 126 17.30 7.08 17.75
CA GLU A 126 16.69 8.41 17.68
C GLU A 126 16.57 9.06 16.31
N TRP A 127 17.26 8.48 15.34
CA TRP A 127 17.25 8.87 13.93
C TRP A 127 16.30 8.00 13.11
N GLY A 128 15.75 6.94 13.71
CA GLY A 128 14.90 5.97 13.02
C GLY A 128 15.70 4.85 12.35
N ASP A 129 16.99 4.70 12.65
CA ASP A 129 17.78 3.55 12.18
C ASP A 129 17.47 2.33 13.05
N MET A 130 17.27 1.20 12.40
CA MET A 130 17.01 -0.06 13.08
C MET A 130 18.28 -0.55 13.79
N ILE A 131 18.19 -0.76 15.11
CA ILE A 131 19.29 -1.25 15.94
C ILE A 131 19.08 -2.69 16.41
N VAL A 132 17.83 -3.14 16.48
CA VAL A 132 17.49 -4.52 16.86
C VAL A 132 16.40 -5.03 15.92
N LYS A 133 16.55 -6.29 15.50
CA LYS A 133 15.53 -7.05 14.78
C LYS A 133 15.44 -8.45 15.37
N LYS A 134 14.26 -8.82 15.86
CA LYS A 134 13.93 -10.17 16.34
C LYS A 134 12.78 -10.70 15.51
N GLU A 135 12.87 -11.95 15.07
CA GLU A 135 11.82 -12.62 14.29
C GLU A 135 11.67 -14.08 14.74
N GLY A 136 10.45 -14.62 14.66
CA GLY A 136 10.22 -16.02 14.96
C GLY A 136 8.79 -16.46 14.67
N SER A 137 8.58 -17.78 14.68
CA SER A 137 7.23 -18.35 14.52
C SER A 137 6.42 -18.17 15.81
N ARG A 138 5.10 -18.32 15.69
CA ARG A 138 4.19 -18.30 16.84
C ARG A 138 4.60 -19.25 17.96
N GLU A 139 5.13 -20.42 17.63
CA GLU A 139 5.54 -21.44 18.59
C GLU A 139 6.74 -21.01 19.42
N LYS A 140 7.71 -20.33 18.80
CA LYS A 140 8.91 -19.79 19.46
C LYS A 140 8.63 -18.48 20.19
N CYS A 141 7.65 -17.73 19.71
CA CYS A 141 7.31 -16.40 20.22
C CYS A 141 5.96 -16.37 20.96
N LYS A 142 5.53 -17.46 21.62
CA LYS A 142 4.17 -17.56 22.19
C LYS A 142 3.81 -16.41 23.13
N VAL A 143 4.73 -16.05 24.04
CA VAL A 143 4.51 -14.96 25.01
C VAL A 143 4.33 -13.63 24.29
N LEU A 144 5.20 -13.35 23.33
CA LEU A 144 5.16 -12.14 22.50
C LEU A 144 3.88 -12.07 21.67
N TYR A 145 3.46 -13.20 21.10
CA TYR A 145 2.22 -13.33 20.36
C TYR A 145 1.00 -13.00 21.23
N SER A 146 0.89 -13.64 22.40
CA SER A 146 -0.22 -13.41 23.33
C SER A 146 -0.26 -11.95 23.81
N TYR A 147 0.90 -11.36 24.09
CA TYR A 147 1.00 -9.96 24.44
C TYR A 147 0.57 -9.05 23.29
N PHE A 148 1.03 -9.32 22.06
CA PHE A 148 0.60 -8.58 20.88
C PHE A 148 -0.92 -8.64 20.69
N GLU A 149 -1.55 -9.82 20.79
CA GLU A 149 -3.01 -9.91 20.63
C GLU A 149 -3.74 -9.07 21.68
N LYS A 150 -3.29 -9.11 22.95
CA LYS A 150 -3.83 -8.27 24.01
C LYS A 150 -3.65 -6.79 23.72
N LEU A 151 -2.44 -6.39 23.32
CA LEU A 151 -2.13 -5.01 22.94
C LEU A 151 -3.01 -4.53 21.78
N TYR A 152 -3.23 -5.40 20.81
CA TYR A 152 -3.97 -5.08 19.59
C TYR A 152 -5.47 -4.97 19.86
N SER A 153 -6.00 -5.81 20.77
CA SER A 153 -7.41 -5.75 21.18
C SER A 153 -7.72 -4.57 22.09
N ASP A 154 -6.79 -4.20 22.98
CA ASP A 154 -6.99 -3.19 24.02
C ASP A 154 -6.12 -1.93 23.78
N PHE A 155 -5.94 -1.60 22.50
CA PHE A 155 -4.97 -0.61 22.03
C PHE A 155 -5.07 0.75 22.72
N GLU A 156 -6.27 1.18 23.13
CA GLU A 156 -6.48 2.46 23.77
C GLU A 156 -5.95 2.53 25.22
N ASN A 157 -5.86 1.40 25.91
CA ASN A 157 -5.50 1.34 27.34
C ASN A 157 -4.04 0.93 27.60
N VAL A 158 -3.26 0.72 26.55
CA VAL A 158 -1.86 0.32 26.72
C VAL A 158 -0.99 1.56 26.93
N GLU A 159 -0.31 1.65 28.07
CA GLU A 159 0.60 2.77 28.36
C GLU A 159 1.98 2.64 27.69
N SER A 160 2.54 1.43 27.58
CA SER A 160 3.83 1.22 26.90
C SER A 160 3.99 -0.17 26.30
N ILE A 161 4.97 -0.35 25.42
CA ILE A 161 5.32 -1.64 24.81
C ILE A 161 6.57 -2.25 25.50
N TYR A 162 6.92 -1.81 26.72
CA TYR A 162 8.12 -2.30 27.42
C TYR A 162 7.93 -3.71 28.00
N GLY A 163 9.02 -4.47 28.11
CA GLY A 163 9.05 -5.79 28.78
C GLY A 163 8.93 -7.02 27.88
N LEU A 164 9.23 -6.89 26.58
CA LEU A 164 9.14 -7.98 25.61
C LEU A 164 10.50 -8.62 25.34
N ASP A 165 11.00 -9.34 26.34
CA ASP A 165 12.23 -10.09 26.20
C ASP A 165 11.95 -11.58 25.94
N GLU A 166 12.27 -11.92 24.69
CA GLU A 166 12.57 -13.24 24.14
C GLU A 166 11.44 -14.03 23.46
N CYS A 167 11.67 -14.31 22.17
CA CYS A 167 11.23 -15.56 21.56
C CYS A 167 12.30 -16.59 21.96
N SER A 168 11.97 -17.51 22.86
CA SER A 168 12.85 -18.62 23.25
C SER A 168 12.71 -19.80 22.28
#